data_AF-A0A814KJG8-F1
#
_entry.id   AF-A0A814KJG8-F1
#
_cell.length_a   1.000
_cell.length_b   1.000
_cell.length_c   1.000
_cell.angle_alpha   90.00
_cell.angle_beta   90.00
_cell.angle_gamma   90.00
#
_symmetry.space_group_name_H-M   'P 1'
#
loop_
_entity.id
_entity.type
_entity.pdbx_description
1 polymer ?
#
loop_
_entity_poly.entity_id
_entity_poly.type
_entity_poly.pdbx_seq_one_letter_code
_entity_poly.pdbx_strand_id
1 'polypeptide(L)'
;MTEVSKKLGILWFRNDLRVNDNFSLEKTIHLVKEKKLDLVLPVYCFDKLLFEGKSRVARLPRMGSFRRNFLLESVENLKQNLAKKLNSNLHILYGEQENELANLIETIRTQNTELKIEFFITSRDVASEEIDLENKVKKFLDEKKIKHFFLWDNLMIHPDDLPFGHYSKSPDTFTQFRRAIEVKGESNCDVRKSAVIPPGFTLPTFKLLDNFGQDKIPEKIKIEESPKSA
;
A
#
# COMPACT_ATOMS: atom_id res chain seq x y z
N MET A 1 -24.33 22.24 19.93
CA MET A 1 -22.88 21.95 19.93
C MET A 1 -22.62 21.07 18.74
N THR A 2 -21.91 21.57 17.72
CA THR A 2 -21.51 20.77 16.56
C THR A 2 -20.50 19.74 17.04
N GLU A 3 -20.88 18.46 17.09
CA GLU A 3 -19.93 17.38 17.34
C GLU A 3 -18.82 17.46 16.28
N VAL A 4 -17.59 17.64 16.75
CA VAL A 4 -16.42 17.69 15.86
C VAL A 4 -16.19 16.27 15.36
N SER A 5 -16.51 16.04 14.09
CA SER A 5 -16.26 14.76 13.45
C SER A 5 -14.76 14.44 13.46
N LYS A 6 -14.40 13.24 13.95
CA LYS A 6 -13.00 12.79 13.98
C LYS A 6 -12.54 12.47 12.56
N LYS A 7 -11.33 12.89 12.23
CA LYS A 7 -10.71 12.70 10.91
C LYS A 7 -10.02 11.35 10.86
N LEU A 8 -10.48 10.49 9.97
CA LEU A 8 -9.91 9.16 9.71
C LEU A 8 -9.03 9.20 8.46
N GLY A 9 -7.85 8.58 8.57
CA GLY A 9 -6.99 8.27 7.44
C GLY A 9 -7.00 6.78 7.14
N ILE A 10 -7.09 6.40 5.86
CA ILE A 10 -6.92 5.01 5.44
C ILE A 10 -5.51 4.86 4.86
N LEU A 11 -4.73 3.95 5.42
CA LEU A 11 -3.38 3.60 4.93
C LEU A 11 -3.47 2.25 4.22
N TRP A 12 -3.49 2.25 2.89
CA TRP A 12 -3.56 1.04 2.09
C TRP A 12 -2.17 0.53 1.71
N PHE A 13 -1.79 -0.61 2.29
CA PHE A 13 -0.60 -1.36 1.92
C PHE A 13 -0.83 -2.20 0.67
N ARG A 14 0.18 -2.25 -0.19
CA ARG A 14 0.20 -3.03 -1.43
C ARG A 14 1.44 -3.93 -1.45
N ASN A 15 2.40 -3.66 -2.33
CA ASN A 15 3.68 -4.37 -2.41
C ASN A 15 4.71 -3.83 -1.38
N ASP A 16 4.35 -2.81 -0.62
CA ASP A 16 5.17 -2.17 0.41
C ASP A 16 4.94 -2.74 1.82
N LEU A 17 4.94 -4.08 1.95
CA LEU A 17 4.59 -4.83 3.18
C LEU A 17 5.64 -4.74 4.30
N ARG A 18 5.97 -3.52 4.72
CA ARG A 18 6.99 -3.22 5.72
C ARG A 18 6.62 -2.00 6.56
N VAL A 19 7.11 -2.00 7.79
CA VAL A 19 7.02 -0.86 8.72
C VAL A 19 8.25 0.04 8.61
N ASN A 20 9.42 -0.52 8.36
CA ASN A 20 10.66 0.23 8.23
C ASN A 20 10.75 0.88 6.85
N ASP A 21 11.24 2.12 6.80
CA ASP A 21 11.49 2.85 5.55
C ASP A 21 10.31 2.78 4.58
N ASN A 22 9.10 3.09 5.07
CA ASN A 22 7.88 3.13 4.29
C ASN A 22 7.35 4.57 4.25
N PHE A 23 7.41 5.21 3.08
CA PHE A 23 7.02 6.61 2.91
C PHE A 23 5.50 6.84 3.07
N SER A 24 4.65 5.86 2.73
CA SER A 24 3.20 5.91 2.97
C SER A 24 2.86 5.96 4.45
N LEU A 25 3.55 5.14 5.25
CA LEU A 25 3.43 5.12 6.69
C LEU A 25 4.00 6.40 7.32
N GLU A 26 5.17 6.86 6.90
CA GLU A 26 5.75 8.13 7.38
C GLU A 26 4.82 9.31 7.09
N LYS A 27 4.29 9.42 5.88
CA LYS A 27 3.30 10.45 5.52
C LYS A 27 2.09 10.40 6.44
N THR A 28 1.60 9.20 6.74
CA THR A 28 0.47 8.99 7.66
C THR A 28 0.81 9.46 9.07
N ILE A 29 1.99 9.11 9.60
CA ILE A 29 2.48 9.56 10.91
C ILE A 29 2.61 11.09 10.95
N HIS A 30 3.13 11.72 9.90
CA HIS A 30 3.21 13.18 9.79
C HIS A 30 1.82 13.84 9.85
N LEU A 31 0.84 13.29 9.12
CA LEU A 31 -0.54 13.81 9.16
C LEU A 31 -1.17 13.68 10.56
N VAL A 32 -0.91 12.59 11.28
CA VAL A 32 -1.34 12.42 12.68
C VAL A 32 -0.69 13.47 13.59
N LYS A 33 0.64 13.64 13.50
CA LYS A 33 1.37 14.62 14.31
C LYS A 33 0.91 16.06 14.07
N GLU A 34 0.59 16.39 12.83
CA GLU A 34 0.03 17.69 12.43
C GLU A 34 -1.45 17.86 12.81
N LYS A 35 -2.06 16.91 13.52
CA LYS A 35 -3.48 16.89 13.90
C LYS A 35 -4.43 17.01 12.70
N LYS A 36 -3.98 16.53 11.53
CA LYS A 36 -4.80 16.38 10.32
C LYS A 36 -5.58 15.07 10.33
N LEU A 37 -5.11 14.08 11.09
CA LEU A 37 -5.78 12.80 11.33
C LEU A 37 -5.88 12.55 12.84
N ASP A 38 -7.06 12.16 13.30
CA ASP A 38 -7.32 11.73 14.67
C ASP A 38 -7.17 10.21 14.81
N LEU A 39 -7.51 9.49 13.73
CA LEU A 39 -7.48 8.03 13.67
C LEU A 39 -6.91 7.55 12.32
N VAL A 40 -6.35 6.35 12.31
CA VAL A 40 -5.82 5.69 11.11
C VAL A 40 -6.32 4.25 11.02
N LEU A 41 -6.73 3.83 9.83
CA LEU A 41 -7.05 2.43 9.52
C LEU A 41 -6.01 1.90 8.51
N PRO A 42 -5.03 1.11 8.95
CA PRO A 42 -4.18 0.33 8.06
C PRO A 42 -5.00 -0.78 7.39
N VAL A 43 -4.91 -0.89 6.07
CA VAL A 43 -5.65 -1.85 5.26
C VAL A 43 -4.71 -2.58 4.33
N TYR A 44 -4.95 -3.88 4.14
CA TYR A 44 -4.39 -4.65 3.03
C TYR A 44 -5.52 -5.44 2.35
N CYS A 45 -5.55 -5.45 1.02
CA CYS A 45 -6.56 -6.20 0.26
C CYS A 45 -5.87 -7.24 -0.62
N PHE A 46 -6.09 -8.52 -0.32
CA PHE A 46 -5.73 -9.61 -1.21
C PHE A 46 -6.56 -9.54 -2.48
N ASP A 47 -5.89 -9.39 -3.62
CA ASP A 47 -6.54 -9.34 -4.91
C ASP A 47 -7.01 -10.73 -5.35
N LYS A 48 -8.32 -10.91 -5.41
CA LYS A 48 -8.97 -12.13 -5.90
C LYS A 48 -8.51 -12.48 -7.32
N LEU A 49 -8.29 -11.49 -8.18
CA LEU A 49 -7.84 -11.73 -9.55
C LEU A 49 -6.43 -12.35 -9.58
N LEU A 50 -5.54 -11.95 -8.67
CA LEU A 50 -4.22 -12.58 -8.54
C LEU A 50 -4.29 -14.01 -7.99
N PHE A 51 -5.20 -14.28 -7.06
CA PHE A 51 -5.33 -15.57 -6.39
C PHE A 51 -6.08 -16.62 -7.22
N GLU A 52 -7.17 -16.22 -7.86
CA GLU A 52 -8.09 -17.12 -8.57
C GLU A 52 -8.02 -16.95 -10.10
N GLY A 53 -7.53 -15.81 -10.57
CA GLY A 53 -7.52 -15.49 -11.99
C GLY A 53 -6.45 -16.22 -12.79
N LYS A 54 -6.58 -16.08 -14.11
CA LYS A 54 -5.63 -16.59 -15.11
C LYS A 54 -5.03 -15.43 -15.89
N SER A 55 -3.77 -15.59 -16.29
CA SER A 55 -3.09 -14.62 -17.16
C SER A 55 -3.83 -14.46 -18.49
N ARG A 56 -3.82 -13.23 -19.02
CA ARG A 56 -4.58 -12.89 -20.24
C ARG A 56 -4.13 -13.70 -21.46
N VAL A 57 -2.84 -13.95 -21.59
CA VAL A 57 -2.25 -14.59 -22.77
C VAL A 57 -2.14 -16.10 -22.59
N ALA A 58 -1.41 -16.56 -21.57
CA ALA A 58 -1.10 -17.98 -21.41
C ALA A 58 -2.21 -18.80 -20.75
N ARG A 59 -3.25 -18.17 -20.20
CA ARG A 59 -4.35 -18.82 -19.45
C ARG A 59 -3.87 -19.67 -18.26
N LEU A 60 -2.65 -19.44 -17.79
CA LEU A 60 -2.09 -20.03 -16.58
C LEU A 60 -2.50 -19.26 -15.33
N PRO A 61 -2.55 -19.90 -14.15
CA PRO A 61 -2.78 -19.20 -12.87
C PRO A 61 -1.85 -17.99 -12.73
N ARG A 62 -2.39 -16.86 -12.27
CA ARG A 62 -1.60 -15.63 -12.12
C ARG A 62 -0.56 -15.72 -11.00
N MET A 63 -0.83 -16.53 -9.99
CA MET A 63 0.06 -16.74 -8.85
C MET A 63 0.10 -18.21 -8.44
N GLY A 64 1.30 -18.80 -8.47
CA GLY A 64 1.56 -20.15 -7.98
C GLY A 64 1.50 -20.25 -6.45
N SER A 65 1.45 -21.48 -5.93
CA SER A 65 1.31 -21.78 -4.50
C SER A 65 2.43 -21.21 -3.62
N PHE A 66 3.69 -21.27 -4.09
CA PHE A 66 4.84 -20.73 -3.36
C PHE A 66 4.70 -19.23 -3.09
N ARG A 67 4.48 -18.43 -4.14
CA ARG A 67 4.30 -16.96 -4.01
C ARG A 67 3.05 -16.63 -3.19
N ARG A 68 1.99 -17.42 -3.31
CA ARG A 68 0.76 -17.24 -2.52
C ARG A 68 1.01 -17.39 -1.03
N ASN A 69 1.67 -18.47 -0.63
CA ASN A 69 2.01 -18.71 0.78
C ASN A 69 2.96 -17.65 1.30
N PHE A 70 3.98 -17.26 0.51
CA PHE A 70 4.89 -16.18 0.89
C PHE A 70 4.16 -14.86 1.11
N LEU A 71 3.17 -14.53 0.27
CA LEU A 71 2.37 -13.32 0.43
C LEU A 71 1.51 -13.36 1.69
N LEU A 72 0.84 -14.48 1.96
CA LEU A 72 0.08 -14.68 3.20
C LEU A 72 0.97 -14.49 4.44
N GLU A 73 2.17 -15.07 4.43
CA GLU A 73 3.16 -14.93 5.50
C GLU A 73 3.67 -13.51 5.65
N SER A 74 3.89 -12.81 4.52
CA SER A 74 4.35 -11.42 4.52
C SER A 74 3.31 -10.47 5.11
N VAL A 75 2.02 -10.67 4.77
CA VAL A 75 0.91 -9.86 5.31
C VAL A 75 0.71 -10.12 6.80
N GLU A 76 0.79 -11.39 7.23
CA GLU A 76 0.73 -11.73 8.65
C GLU A 76 1.92 -11.13 9.42
N ASN A 77 3.13 -11.19 8.85
CA ASN A 77 4.31 -10.55 9.43
C ASN A 77 4.14 -9.02 9.53
N LEU A 78 3.58 -8.36 8.51
CA LEU A 78 3.26 -6.93 8.57
C LEU A 78 2.29 -6.61 9.71
N LYS A 79 1.20 -7.38 9.84
CA LYS A 79 0.22 -7.22 10.92
C LYS A 79 0.88 -7.33 12.31
N GLN A 80 1.73 -8.33 12.50
CA GLN A 80 2.49 -8.50 13.74
C GLN A 80 3.47 -7.35 14.00
N ASN A 81 4.15 -6.85 12.97
CA ASN A 81 5.06 -5.73 13.10
C ASN A 81 4.34 -4.42 13.42
N LEU A 82 3.16 -4.18 12.83
CA LEU A 82 2.30 -3.03 13.16
C LEU A 82 1.85 -3.09 14.63
N ALA A 83 1.45 -4.27 15.12
CA ALA A 83 1.09 -4.46 16.52
C ALA A 83 2.27 -4.21 17.46
N LYS A 84 3.43 -4.82 17.19
CA LYS A 84 4.61 -4.71 18.06
C LYS A 84 5.25 -3.32 18.06
N LYS A 85 5.35 -2.68 16.90
CA LYS A 85 6.09 -1.41 16.75
C LYS A 85 5.24 -0.16 16.93
N LEU A 86 3.94 -0.24 16.63
CA LEU A 86 3.06 0.92 16.58
C LEU A 86 1.78 0.76 17.43
N ASN A 87 1.62 -0.37 18.13
CA ASN A 87 0.38 -0.73 18.84
C ASN A 87 -0.87 -0.59 17.94
N SER A 88 -0.71 -0.98 16.67
CA SER A 88 -1.74 -0.91 15.63
C SER A 88 -2.20 -2.29 15.19
N ASN A 89 -3.19 -2.34 14.31
CA ASN A 89 -3.62 -3.55 13.63
C ASN A 89 -3.61 -3.33 12.11
N LEU A 90 -3.80 -4.41 11.35
CA LEU A 90 -4.02 -4.42 9.91
C LEU A 90 -5.39 -4.99 9.61
N HIS A 91 -6.25 -4.22 8.97
CA HIS A 91 -7.53 -4.70 8.46
C HIS A 91 -7.31 -5.37 7.11
N ILE A 92 -7.73 -6.64 6.99
CA ILE A 92 -7.44 -7.46 5.82
C ILE A 92 -8.74 -7.71 5.07
N LEU A 93 -8.73 -7.41 3.78
CA LEU A 93 -9.81 -7.63 2.82
C LEU A 93 -9.41 -8.71 1.81
N TYR A 94 -10.41 -9.33 1.18
CA TYR A 94 -10.22 -10.24 0.05
C TYR A 94 -11.30 -10.00 -1.01
N GLY A 95 -10.89 -9.71 -2.24
CA GLY A 95 -11.82 -9.46 -3.34
C GLY A 95 -11.17 -8.67 -4.47
N GLU A 96 -11.99 -8.08 -5.33
CA GLU A 96 -11.55 -7.09 -6.32
C GLU A 96 -11.22 -5.80 -5.57
N GLN A 97 -9.97 -5.36 -5.65
CA GLN A 97 -9.44 -4.36 -4.71
C GLN A 97 -10.20 -3.02 -4.78
N GLU A 98 -10.56 -2.55 -5.98
CA GLU A 98 -11.34 -1.32 -6.13
C GLU A 98 -12.72 -1.40 -5.47
N ASN A 99 -13.36 -2.58 -5.53
CA ASN A 99 -14.71 -2.80 -5.00
C ASN A 99 -14.67 -2.96 -3.48
N GLU A 100 -13.72 -3.75 -2.97
CA GLU A 100 -13.58 -3.96 -1.52
C GLU A 100 -13.17 -2.66 -0.79
N LEU A 101 -12.28 -1.85 -1.38
CA LEU A 101 -11.91 -0.54 -0.82
C LEU A 101 -13.08 0.45 -0.86
N ALA A 102 -13.84 0.48 -1.96
CA ALA A 102 -15.04 1.33 -2.06
C ALA A 102 -16.10 0.93 -1.03
N ASN A 103 -16.38 -0.37 -0.92
CA ASN A 103 -17.33 -0.90 0.06
C ASN A 103 -16.88 -0.61 1.49
N LEU A 104 -15.61 -0.79 1.83
CA LEU A 104 -15.06 -0.44 3.13
C LEU A 104 -15.30 1.05 3.46
N ILE A 105 -14.99 1.95 2.52
CA ILE A 105 -15.15 3.39 2.69
C ILE A 105 -16.63 3.77 2.92
N GLU A 106 -17.55 3.21 2.15
CA GLU A 106 -18.98 3.50 2.29
C GLU A 106 -19.58 2.88 3.56
N THR A 107 -19.14 1.68 3.94
CA THR A 107 -19.52 1.04 5.21
C THR A 107 -19.11 1.93 6.39
N ILE A 108 -17.86 2.38 6.45
CA ILE A 108 -17.37 3.27 7.51
C ILE A 108 -18.21 4.55 7.56
N ARG A 109 -18.48 5.18 6.42
CA ARG A 109 -19.29 6.42 6.38
C ARG A 109 -20.72 6.22 6.87
N THR A 110 -21.30 5.07 6.56
CA THR A 110 -22.69 4.77 6.90
C THR A 110 -22.82 4.38 8.37
N GLN A 111 -21.88 3.57 8.88
CA GLN A 111 -21.92 3.03 10.25
C GLN A 111 -21.29 3.99 11.28
N ASN A 112 -20.41 4.90 10.86
CA ASN A 112 -19.70 5.83 11.74
C ASN A 112 -19.90 7.27 11.27
N THR A 113 -21.10 7.81 11.48
CA THR A 113 -21.47 9.16 11.05
C THR A 113 -20.67 10.27 11.76
N GLU A 114 -20.05 9.94 12.89
CA GLU A 114 -19.11 10.79 13.61
C GLU A 114 -17.70 10.85 12.98
N LEU A 115 -17.39 9.98 12.01
CA LEU A 115 -16.10 9.93 11.34
C LEU A 115 -16.14 10.57 9.96
N LYS A 116 -15.09 11.35 9.67
CA LYS A 116 -14.82 11.87 8.34
C LYS A 116 -13.56 11.22 7.80
N ILE A 117 -13.69 10.41 6.75
CA ILE A 117 -12.53 9.92 5.99
C ILE A 117 -11.91 11.12 5.25
N GLU A 118 -10.80 11.62 5.76
CA GLU A 118 -10.14 12.83 5.27
C GLU A 118 -9.03 12.50 4.26
N PHE A 119 -8.24 11.46 4.55
CA PHE A 119 -7.09 11.07 3.72
C PHE A 119 -7.10 9.58 3.37
N PHE A 120 -6.68 9.27 2.15
CA PHE A 120 -6.32 7.94 1.69
C PHE A 120 -4.86 7.94 1.26
N ILE A 121 -4.02 7.11 1.87
CA ILE A 121 -2.57 7.10 1.67
C ILE A 121 -2.15 5.71 1.20
N THR A 122 -1.36 5.64 0.12
CA THR A 122 -0.85 4.38 -0.40
C THR A 122 0.43 4.59 -1.21
N SER A 123 1.13 3.49 -1.47
CA SER A 123 2.24 3.45 -2.41
C SER A 123 1.71 3.41 -3.85
N ARG A 124 2.44 4.08 -4.75
CA ARG A 124 2.17 4.02 -6.19
C ARG A 124 2.92 2.87 -6.86
N ASP A 125 2.39 2.45 -7.99
CA ASP A 125 2.96 1.46 -8.88
C ASP A 125 3.07 2.04 -10.31
N VAL A 126 3.70 1.27 -11.19
CA VAL A 126 4.03 1.69 -12.56
C VAL A 126 3.60 0.68 -13.62
N ALA A 127 3.27 -0.55 -13.23
CA ALA A 127 2.77 -1.56 -14.15
C ALA A 127 1.32 -1.27 -14.56
N SER A 128 0.94 -1.70 -15.77
CA SER A 128 -0.30 -1.24 -16.42
C SER A 128 -1.57 -1.63 -15.66
N GLU A 129 -1.65 -2.87 -15.15
CA GLU A 129 -2.83 -3.33 -14.42
C GLU A 129 -2.98 -2.59 -13.09
N GLU A 130 -1.85 -2.34 -12.43
CA GLU A 130 -1.77 -1.59 -11.20
C GLU A 130 -2.13 -0.11 -11.41
N ILE A 131 -1.69 0.51 -12.51
CA ILE A 131 -2.10 1.87 -12.89
C ILE A 131 -3.61 1.93 -13.15
N ASP A 132 -4.17 0.95 -13.84
CA ASP A 132 -5.62 0.89 -14.11
C ASP A 132 -6.42 0.80 -12.80
N LEU A 133 -5.96 -0.04 -11.86
CA LEU A 133 -6.53 -0.13 -10.51
C LEU A 133 -6.42 1.21 -9.77
N GLU A 134 -5.24 1.83 -9.77
CA GLU A 134 -5.05 3.13 -9.13
C GLU A 134 -5.98 4.20 -9.68
N ASN A 135 -6.19 4.23 -11.00
CA ASN A 135 -7.06 5.21 -11.65
C ASN A 135 -8.53 5.00 -11.24
N LYS A 136 -8.99 3.75 -11.16
CA LYS A 136 -10.34 3.43 -10.63
C LYS A 136 -10.51 3.90 -9.19
N VAL A 137 -9.54 3.59 -8.33
CA VAL A 137 -9.56 3.99 -6.91
C VAL A 137 -9.50 5.51 -6.77
N LYS A 138 -8.61 6.21 -7.49
CA LYS A 138 -8.51 7.68 -7.50
C LYS A 138 -9.83 8.33 -7.91
N LYS A 139 -10.43 7.86 -9.01
CA LYS A 139 -11.73 8.35 -9.48
C LYS A 139 -12.81 8.23 -8.40
N PHE A 140 -12.91 7.06 -7.76
CA PHE A 140 -13.84 6.86 -6.65
C PHE A 140 -13.56 7.82 -5.48
N LEU A 141 -12.29 7.96 -5.07
CA LEU A 141 -11.90 8.87 -3.99
C LEU A 141 -12.24 10.34 -4.31
N ASP A 142 -12.04 10.78 -5.55
CA ASP A 142 -12.38 12.13 -6.02
C ASP A 142 -13.88 12.39 -6.01
N GLU A 143 -14.69 11.45 -6.53
CA GLU A 143 -16.16 11.51 -6.45
C GLU A 143 -16.64 11.64 -5.00
N LYS A 144 -15.94 10.94 -4.10
CA LYS A 144 -16.18 10.96 -2.65
C LYS A 144 -15.50 12.11 -1.91
N LYS A 145 -14.77 13.00 -2.61
CA LYS A 145 -14.03 14.15 -2.07
C LYS A 145 -13.05 13.78 -0.94
N ILE A 146 -12.41 12.61 -1.04
CA ILE A 146 -11.36 12.15 -0.12
C ILE A 146 -10.01 12.56 -0.69
N LYS A 147 -9.20 13.28 0.09
CA LYS A 147 -7.84 13.65 -0.33
C LYS A 147 -6.97 12.41 -0.37
N HIS A 148 -6.09 12.29 -1.35
CA HIS A 148 -5.30 11.08 -1.49
C HIS A 148 -3.84 11.32 -1.85
N PHE A 149 -2.97 10.43 -1.38
CA PHE A 149 -1.53 10.41 -1.68
C PHE A 149 -1.14 9.05 -2.25
N PHE A 150 -0.53 9.04 -3.43
CA PHE A 150 0.06 7.88 -4.09
C PHE A 150 1.57 8.13 -4.19
N LEU A 151 2.35 7.53 -3.30
CA LEU A 151 3.75 7.89 -3.05
C LEU A 151 4.72 6.88 -3.67
N TRP A 152 5.84 7.37 -4.20
CA TRP A 152 6.96 6.53 -4.61
C TRP A 152 7.64 5.92 -3.38
N ASP A 153 7.74 4.59 -3.35
CA ASP A 153 8.27 3.87 -2.18
C ASP A 153 9.09 2.61 -2.55
N ASN A 154 9.36 2.40 -3.84
CA ASN A 154 9.98 1.18 -4.38
C ASN A 154 11.27 1.43 -5.20
N LEU A 155 11.78 2.67 -5.21
CA LEU A 155 12.96 3.06 -5.98
C LEU A 155 14.04 3.63 -5.06
N MET A 156 15.29 3.24 -5.31
CA MET A 156 16.46 3.75 -4.57
C MET A 156 16.71 5.24 -4.86
N ILE A 157 16.54 5.64 -6.12
CA ILE A 157 16.60 7.05 -6.54
C ILE A 157 15.18 7.50 -6.80
N HIS A 158 14.75 8.55 -6.11
CA HIS A 158 13.40 9.06 -6.29
C HIS A 158 13.25 9.68 -7.69
N PRO A 159 12.12 9.46 -8.40
CA PRO A 159 11.97 9.96 -9.78
C PRO A 159 12.11 11.47 -9.95
N ASP A 160 11.73 12.26 -8.95
CA ASP A 160 11.91 13.72 -8.96
C ASP A 160 13.38 14.15 -8.84
N ASP A 161 14.27 13.27 -8.39
CA ASP A 161 15.68 13.56 -8.20
C ASP A 161 16.53 13.11 -9.40
N LEU A 162 15.91 12.62 -10.48
CA LEU A 162 16.62 12.16 -11.67
C LEU A 162 17.35 13.31 -12.39
N PRO A 163 18.59 13.10 -12.87
CA PRO A 163 19.43 14.17 -13.40
C PRO A 163 19.02 14.63 -14.80
N PHE A 164 18.15 13.85 -15.46
CA PHE A 164 17.55 14.14 -16.76
C PHE A 164 16.08 14.57 -16.65
N GLY A 165 15.60 14.88 -15.44
CA GLY A 165 14.24 15.30 -15.16
C GLY A 165 13.25 14.14 -15.19
N HIS A 166 12.11 14.31 -15.87
CA HIS A 166 11.06 13.30 -15.89
C HIS A 166 11.56 11.95 -16.45
N TYR A 167 11.16 10.84 -15.82
CA TYR A 167 11.62 9.48 -16.16
C TYR A 167 11.33 9.05 -17.61
N SER A 168 10.42 9.72 -18.31
CA SER A 168 10.20 9.53 -19.75
C SER A 168 11.39 9.95 -20.63
N LYS A 169 12.35 10.68 -20.06
CA LYS A 169 13.62 11.06 -20.70
C LYS A 169 14.78 10.15 -20.27
N SER A 170 14.48 9.01 -19.64
CA SER A 170 15.51 8.05 -19.24
C SER A 170 16.32 7.60 -20.45
N PRO A 171 17.65 7.45 -20.33
CA PRO A 171 18.47 6.89 -21.40
C PRO A 171 18.01 5.48 -21.80
N ASP A 172 18.13 5.16 -23.08
CA ASP A 172 17.74 3.86 -23.65
C ASP A 172 18.64 2.71 -23.19
N THR A 173 19.86 3.02 -22.70
CA THR A 173 20.81 2.03 -22.22
C THR A 173 21.04 2.16 -20.72
N PHE A 174 21.08 1.01 -20.03
CA PHE A 174 21.39 0.95 -18.59
C PHE A 174 22.71 1.65 -18.25
N THR A 175 23.73 1.51 -19.10
CA THR A 175 25.05 2.14 -18.88
C THR A 175 24.97 3.66 -18.87
N GLN A 176 24.20 4.27 -19.79
CA GLN A 176 23.99 5.73 -19.81
C GLN A 176 23.18 6.18 -18.60
N PHE A 177 22.11 5.46 -18.26
CA PHE A 177 21.31 5.73 -17.05
C PHE A 177 22.18 5.70 -15.78
N ARG A 178 22.95 4.64 -15.58
CA ARG A 178 23.84 4.49 -14.41
C ARG A 178 24.89 5.59 -14.34
N ARG A 179 25.54 5.91 -15.48
CA ARG A 179 26.54 7.00 -15.53
C ARG A 179 25.91 8.34 -15.18
N ALA A 180 24.71 8.64 -15.71
CA ALA A 180 24.02 9.88 -15.40
C ALA A 180 23.71 10.00 -13.90
N ILE A 181 23.42 8.90 -13.21
CA ILE A 181 23.09 8.91 -11.77
C ILE A 181 24.34 8.92 -10.88
N GLU A 182 25.36 8.10 -11.17
CA GLU A 182 26.49 7.86 -10.26
C GLU A 182 27.68 8.81 -10.42
N VAL A 183 27.79 9.55 -11.54
CA VAL A 183 28.92 10.44 -11.80
C VAL A 183 28.83 11.70 -10.92
N LYS A 184 29.59 11.69 -9.82
CA LYS A 184 29.71 12.79 -8.86
C LYS A 184 30.17 14.08 -9.57
N GLY A 185 29.37 15.13 -9.45
CA GLY A 185 29.64 16.47 -10.00
C GLY A 185 28.67 16.90 -11.09
N GLU A 186 28.02 15.95 -11.78
CA GLU A 186 26.99 16.22 -12.80
C GLU A 186 25.57 15.90 -12.31
N SER A 187 25.44 15.04 -11.30
CA SER A 187 24.18 14.65 -10.70
C SER A 187 24.16 14.90 -9.18
N ASN A 188 23.06 15.46 -8.68
CA ASN A 188 22.75 15.57 -7.24
C ASN A 188 21.78 14.46 -6.82
N CYS A 189 21.96 13.26 -7.38
CA CYS A 189 21.07 12.12 -7.20
C CYS A 189 21.42 11.32 -5.95
N ASP A 190 21.32 11.96 -4.79
CA ASP A 190 21.53 11.28 -3.52
C ASP A 190 20.33 10.40 -3.18
N VAL A 191 20.62 9.25 -2.57
CA VAL A 191 19.58 8.41 -1.98
C VAL A 191 18.92 9.21 -0.86
N ARG A 192 17.60 9.39 -0.96
CA ARG A 192 16.83 10.09 0.07
C ARG A 192 16.99 9.38 1.41
N LYS A 193 16.94 10.15 2.49
CA LYS A 193 16.96 9.57 3.84
C LYS A 193 15.78 8.62 3.99
N SER A 194 16.06 7.44 4.58
CA SER A 194 15.01 6.48 4.88
C SER A 194 13.93 7.09 5.75
N ALA A 195 12.69 6.70 5.50
CA ALA A 195 11.55 7.09 6.30
C ALA A 195 11.70 6.59 7.74
N VAL A 196 11.52 7.50 8.71
CA VAL A 196 11.78 7.21 10.13
C VAL A 196 10.50 7.22 10.94
N ILE A 197 10.26 6.13 11.67
CA ILE A 197 9.23 6.09 12.70
C ILE A 197 9.81 6.69 13.99
N PRO A 198 9.16 7.70 14.59
CA PRO A 198 9.63 8.28 15.84
C PRO A 198 9.66 7.22 16.95
N PRO A 199 10.71 7.16 17.78
CA PRO A 199 10.79 6.21 18.88
C PRO A 199 9.56 6.30 19.80
N GLY A 200 8.96 5.14 20.12
CA GLY A 200 7.78 5.05 20.99
C GLY A 200 6.47 5.58 20.39
N PHE A 201 6.45 5.92 19.10
CA PHE A 201 5.22 6.40 18.46
C PHE A 201 4.16 5.30 18.40
N THR A 202 2.95 5.61 18.88
CA THR A 202 1.77 4.78 18.73
C THR A 202 0.88 5.35 17.63
N LEU A 203 0.44 4.50 16.70
CA LEU A 203 -0.51 4.90 15.68
C LEU A 203 -1.92 4.90 16.28
N PRO A 204 -2.71 5.98 16.20
CA PRO A 204 -4.06 6.01 16.74
C PRO A 204 -5.00 5.18 15.85
N THR A 205 -5.06 3.87 16.09
CA THR A 205 -5.72 2.95 15.18
C THR A 205 -7.23 2.95 15.36
N PHE A 206 -7.95 3.14 14.26
CA PHE A 206 -9.39 2.90 14.20
C PHE A 206 -9.66 1.39 14.18
N LYS A 207 -10.53 0.94 15.10
CA LYS A 207 -10.97 -0.45 15.15
C LYS A 207 -12.36 -0.54 14.53
N LEU A 208 -12.44 -1.12 13.34
CA LEU A 208 -13.71 -1.50 12.75
C LEU A 208 -14.29 -2.65 13.59
N LEU A 209 -15.50 -2.48 14.13
CA LEU A 209 -16.13 -3.46 15.04
C LEU A 209 -16.60 -4.72 14.29
N ASP A 210 -16.81 -4.61 12.98
CA ASP A 210 -17.27 -5.70 12.13
C ASP A 210 -16.08 -6.43 11.47
N ASN A 211 -16.15 -7.75 11.37
CA ASN A 211 -15.22 -8.60 10.60
C ASN A 211 -15.38 -8.42 9.08
N PHE A 212 -15.77 -7.22 8.63
CA PHE A 212 -16.03 -6.90 7.24
C PHE A 212 -14.88 -7.39 6.35
N GLY A 213 -15.19 -8.26 5.38
CA GLY A 213 -14.23 -8.80 4.42
C GLY A 213 -13.22 -9.83 4.97
N GLN A 214 -13.19 -10.10 6.27
CA GLN A 214 -12.20 -11.02 6.89
C GLN A 214 -12.57 -12.50 6.74
N ASP A 215 -13.85 -12.83 6.57
CA ASP A 215 -14.32 -14.23 6.43
C ASP A 215 -13.92 -14.88 5.10
N LYS A 216 -13.39 -14.08 4.15
CA LYS A 216 -13.03 -14.53 2.80
C LYS A 216 -11.51 -14.68 2.62
N ILE A 217 -10.71 -14.52 3.68
CA ILE A 217 -9.25 -14.58 3.58
C ILE A 217 -8.81 -16.02 3.22
N PRO A 218 -8.03 -16.21 2.14
CA PRO A 218 -7.63 -17.53 1.69
C PRO A 218 -6.62 -18.18 2.65
N GLU A 219 -6.75 -19.49 2.84
CA GLU A 219 -5.82 -20.29 3.64
C GLU A 219 -4.53 -20.62 2.86
N LYS A 220 -3.49 -21.00 3.59
CA LYS A 220 -2.23 -21.49 2.99
C LYS A 220 -2.50 -22.79 2.22
N ILE A 221 -1.85 -22.92 1.07
CA ILE A 221 -1.93 -24.13 0.26
C ILE A 221 -0.83 -25.09 0.69
N LYS A 222 -1.17 -26.37 0.93
CA LYS A 222 -0.16 -27.42 1.11
C LYS A 222 0.62 -27.58 -0.18
N ILE A 223 1.94 -27.38 -0.10
CA ILE A 223 2.84 -27.59 -1.22
C ILE A 223 3.28 -29.06 -1.15
N GLU A 224 2.78 -29.88 -2.06
CA GLU A 224 3.33 -31.22 -2.25
C GLU A 224 4.72 -31.08 -2.88
N GLU A 225 5.74 -31.67 -2.24
CA GLU A 225 7.09 -31.71 -2.82
C GLU A 225 7.00 -32.43 -4.17
N SER A 226 7.41 -31.73 -5.24
CA SER A 226 7.59 -32.40 -6.53
C SER A 226 8.62 -33.52 -6.33
N PRO A 227 8.39 -34.74 -6.84
CA PRO A 227 9.39 -35.80 -6.75
C PRO A 227 10.70 -35.25 -7.31
N LYS A 228 11.77 -35.33 -6.51
CA LYS A 228 13.11 -34.93 -6.93
C LYS A 228 13.37 -35.61 -8.28
N SER A 229 13.58 -34.81 -9.32
CA SER A 229 14.06 -35.31 -10.60
C SER A 229 15.36 -36.08 -10.32
N ALA A 230 15.31 -37.38 -10.57
CA ALA A 230 16.44 -38.31 -10.46
C ALA A 230 17.50 -38.01 -11.53
#